data_AF-A0A1H3JTY6-F1
#
_entry.id   AF-A0A1H3JTY6-F1
#
_cell.length_a   1.000
_cell.length_b   1.000
_cell.length_c   1.000
_cell.angle_alpha   90.00
_cell.angle_beta   90.00
_cell.angle_gamma   90.00
#
_symmetry.space_group_name_H-M   'P 1'
#
loop_
_entity.id
_entity.type
_entity.pdbx_description
1 polymer ?
#
loop_
_entity_poly.entity_id
_entity_poly.type
_entity_poly.pdbx_seq_one_letter_code
_entity_poly.pdbx_strand_id
1 'polypeptide(L)'
;MKNMVIAILRVAVGLALVWIGLSWAVLSMVPIDEGETFGWRSLGAFTLVVAVIGFISGLISGRYLLVPALLLSTVGWLLLINVLQWPEIKGGTGTFMSGVIERAPQVLWCNACLALGISMGYRLARRWKWAAPARN
;
A
#
# COMPACT_ATOMS: atom_id res chain seq x y z
N MET A 1 -12.82 -25.12 -12.21
CA MET A 1 -11.49 -24.52 -12.48
C MET A 1 -11.55 -23.07 -12.99
N LYS A 2 -12.39 -22.74 -13.98
CA LYS A 2 -12.52 -21.38 -14.55
C LYS A 2 -12.72 -20.27 -13.51
N ASN A 3 -13.57 -20.51 -12.50
CA ASN A 3 -13.82 -19.54 -11.42
C ASN A 3 -12.62 -19.32 -10.49
N MET A 4 -11.79 -20.35 -10.25
CA MET A 4 -10.56 -20.24 -9.47
C MET A 4 -9.51 -19.41 -10.22
N VAL A 5 -9.33 -19.65 -11.52
CA VAL A 5 -8.38 -18.90 -12.36
C VAL A 5 -8.75 -17.42 -12.40
N ILE A 6 -10.04 -17.09 -12.53
CA ILE A 6 -10.53 -15.70 -12.52
C ILE A 6 -10.28 -15.04 -11.15
N ALA A 7 -10.45 -15.78 -10.05
CA ALA A 7 -10.19 -15.26 -8.71
C ALA A 7 -8.69 -14.95 -8.50
N ILE A 8 -7.81 -15.86 -8.92
CA ILE A 8 -6.36 -15.67 -8.85
C ILE A 8 -5.92 -14.49 -9.70
N LEU A 9 -6.42 -14.38 -10.94
CA LEU A 9 -6.09 -13.28 -11.84
C LEU A 9 -6.50 -11.93 -11.23
N ARG A 10 -7.68 -11.86 -10.61
CA ARG A 10 -8.12 -10.64 -9.91
C ARG A 10 -7.22 -10.27 -8.74
N VAL A 11 -6.75 -11.25 -7.96
CA VAL A 11 -5.78 -11.01 -6.87
C VAL A 11 -4.45 -10.53 -7.42
N ALA A 12 -3.95 -11.14 -8.51
CA ALA A 12 -2.71 -10.72 -9.17
C ALA A 12 -2.78 -9.28 -9.69
N VAL A 13 -3.89 -8.91 -10.35
CA VAL A 13 -4.12 -7.53 -10.82
C VAL A 13 -4.19 -6.54 -9.65
N GLY A 14 -4.89 -6.89 -8.57
CA GLY A 14 -4.94 -6.05 -7.38
C GLY A 14 -3.58 -5.86 -6.72
N LEU A 15 -2.77 -6.92 -6.66
CA LEU A 15 -1.41 -6.86 -6.13
C LEU A 15 -0.50 -6.00 -7.01
N ALA A 16 -0.61 -6.12 -8.34
CA ALA A 16 0.12 -5.27 -9.27
C ALA A 16 -0.25 -3.78 -9.09
N LEU A 17 -1.54 -3.47 -8.93
CA LEU A 17 -2.00 -2.11 -8.66
C LEU A 17 -1.47 -1.58 -7.32
N VAL A 18 -1.48 -2.41 -6.28
CA VAL A 18 -0.88 -2.05 -4.98
C VAL A 18 0.61 -1.77 -5.16
N TRP A 19 1.35 -2.63 -5.85
CA TRP A 19 2.78 -2.44 -6.08
C TRP A 19 3.09 -1.15 -6.84
N ILE A 20 2.43 -0.93 -7.97
CA ILE A 20 2.62 0.25 -8.83
C ILE A 20 2.30 1.51 -8.03
N GLY A 21 1.17 1.50 -7.31
CA GLY A 21 0.75 2.63 -6.53
C GLY A 21 1.66 2.92 -5.33
N LEU A 22 2.16 1.89 -4.64
CA LEU A 22 3.14 2.06 -3.56
C LEU A 22 4.46 2.61 -4.11
N SER A 23 4.93 2.06 -5.24
CA SER A 23 6.15 2.52 -5.92
C SER A 23 6.03 3.97 -6.37
N TRP A 24 4.90 4.34 -6.97
CA TRP A 24 4.60 5.71 -7.35
C TRP A 24 4.56 6.66 -6.16
N ALA A 25 3.87 6.25 -5.09
CA ALA A 25 3.75 7.06 -3.88
C ALA A 25 5.12 7.27 -3.22
N VAL A 26 5.96 6.24 -3.18
CA VAL A 26 7.33 6.31 -2.68
C VAL A 26 8.21 7.21 -3.55
N LEU A 27 8.19 7.04 -4.87
CA LEU A 27 8.95 7.89 -5.80
C LEU A 27 8.52 9.36 -5.75
N SER A 28 7.23 9.62 -5.56
CA SER A 28 6.68 10.97 -5.38
C SER A 28 7.03 11.59 -4.03
N MET A 29 7.53 10.79 -3.09
CA MET A 29 7.93 11.20 -1.74
C MET A 29 9.43 11.34 -1.55
N VAL A 30 10.25 10.89 -2.51
CA VAL A 30 11.68 11.16 -2.48
C VAL A 30 11.85 12.67 -2.64
N PRO A 31 12.40 13.39 -1.65
CA PRO A 31 12.55 14.83 -1.73
C PRO A 31 13.48 15.14 -2.91
N ILE A 32 13.01 16.01 -3.80
CA ILE A 32 13.81 16.54 -4.91
C ILE A 32 14.86 17.53 -4.37
N ASP A 33 14.73 18.03 -3.14
CA ASP A 33 15.72 18.90 -2.51
C ASP A 33 15.98 18.55 -1.04
N GLU A 34 17.27 18.51 -0.72
CA GLU A 34 17.85 18.28 0.60
C GLU A 34 17.37 19.34 1.60
N GLY A 35 16.51 18.98 2.55
CA GLY A 35 16.30 19.80 3.75
C GLY A 35 14.87 19.88 4.29
N GLU A 36 13.85 19.54 3.51
CA GLU A 36 12.49 19.54 4.06
C GLU A 36 12.20 18.21 4.78
N THR A 37 12.28 18.28 6.11
CA THR A 37 11.67 17.32 7.03
C THR A 37 10.30 16.91 6.53
N PHE A 38 10.02 15.61 6.60
CA PHE A 38 8.78 14.96 6.17
C PHE A 38 7.52 15.70 6.68
N GLY A 39 7.00 16.62 5.88
CA GLY A 39 5.91 17.51 6.28
C GLY A 39 4.56 16.80 6.35
N TRP A 40 3.68 17.25 7.25
CA TRP A 40 2.30 16.71 7.38
C TRP A 40 1.50 16.70 6.06
N ARG A 41 1.81 17.61 5.12
CA ARG A 41 1.20 17.66 3.78
C ARG A 41 1.61 16.48 2.90
N SER A 42 2.88 16.08 2.90
CA SER A 42 3.35 14.94 2.10
C SER A 42 2.79 13.63 2.69
N LEU A 43 2.76 13.49 4.02
CA LEU A 43 2.11 12.37 4.70
C LEU A 43 0.63 12.25 4.33
N GLY A 44 -0.11 13.37 4.29
CA GLY A 44 -1.53 13.39 3.91
C GLY A 44 -1.77 12.96 2.46
N ALA A 45 -0.97 13.47 1.51
CA ALA A 45 -1.07 13.09 0.09
C ALA A 45 -0.76 11.60 -0.12
N PHE A 46 0.27 11.08 0.55
CA PHE A 46 0.60 9.66 0.53
C PHE A 46 -0.49 8.79 1.15
N THR A 47 -1.04 9.22 2.28
CA THR A 47 -2.15 8.52 2.94
C THR A 47 -3.35 8.40 2.01
N LEU A 48 -3.69 9.49 1.31
CA LEU A 48 -4.78 9.51 0.34
C LEU A 48 -4.51 8.55 -0.83
N VAL A 49 -3.30 8.59 -1.41
CA VAL A 49 -2.91 7.71 -2.53
C VAL A 49 -3.02 6.24 -2.12
N VAL A 50 -2.42 5.86 -0.99
CA VAL A 50 -2.46 4.48 -0.47
C VAL A 50 -3.89 4.02 -0.21
N ALA A 51 -4.74 4.88 0.36
CA ALA A 51 -6.15 4.57 0.61
C ALA A 51 -6.93 4.38 -0.71
N VAL A 52 -6.71 5.23 -1.71
CA VAL A 52 -7.36 5.15 -3.03
C VAL A 52 -6.94 3.89 -3.78
N ILE A 53 -5.65 3.56 -3.78
CA ILE A 53 -5.14 2.32 -4.39
C ILE A 53 -5.75 1.10 -3.68
N GLY A 54 -5.73 1.10 -2.35
CA GLY A 54 -6.37 0.05 -1.56
C GLY A 54 -7.85 -0.12 -1.93
N PHE A 55 -8.58 0.98 -2.07
CA PHE A 55 -9.98 0.98 -2.48
C PHE A 55 -10.20 0.38 -3.87
N ILE A 56 -9.44 0.82 -4.88
CA ILE A 56 -9.55 0.30 -6.25
C ILE A 56 -9.19 -1.19 -6.29
N SER A 57 -8.10 -1.60 -5.64
CA SER A 57 -7.70 -3.00 -5.60
C SER A 57 -8.72 -3.86 -4.84
N GLY A 58 -9.33 -3.33 -3.77
CA GLY A 58 -10.42 -3.97 -3.03
C GLY A 58 -11.68 -4.19 -3.87
N LEU A 59 -12.01 -3.27 -4.79
CA LEU A 59 -13.11 -3.41 -5.75
C LEU A 59 -12.87 -4.57 -6.72
N ILE A 60 -11.64 -4.73 -7.20
CA ILE A 60 -11.26 -5.72 -8.22
C ILE A 60 -11.10 -7.12 -7.61
N SER A 61 -10.35 -7.23 -6.53
CA SER A 61 -9.82 -8.50 -6.01
C SER A 61 -10.62 -9.09 -4.86
N GLY A 62 -11.43 -8.28 -4.19
CA GLY A 62 -12.29 -8.70 -3.09
C GLY A 62 -11.54 -9.22 -1.85
N ARG A 63 -12.14 -10.17 -1.11
CA ARG A 63 -11.70 -10.58 0.24
C ARG A 63 -10.26 -11.11 0.32
N TYR A 64 -9.77 -11.73 -0.74
CA TYR A 64 -8.49 -12.46 -0.72
C TYR A 64 -7.25 -11.57 -0.90
N LEU A 65 -7.44 -10.27 -1.19
CA LEU A 65 -6.34 -9.36 -1.45
C LEU A 65 -5.69 -8.79 -0.18
N LEU A 66 -6.44 -8.69 0.92
CA LEU A 66 -6.02 -7.92 2.10
C LEU A 66 -4.66 -8.39 2.65
N VAL A 67 -4.54 -9.68 2.97
CA VAL A 67 -3.31 -10.23 3.58
C VAL A 67 -2.11 -10.11 2.62
N PRO A 68 -2.21 -10.55 1.34
CA PRO A 68 -1.11 -10.36 0.39
C PRO A 68 -0.70 -8.89 0.19
N ALA A 69 -1.67 -7.96 0.14
CA ALA A 69 -1.38 -6.54 -0.03
C ALA A 69 -0.67 -5.92 1.17
N LEU A 70 -1.04 -6.32 2.40
CA LEU A 70 -0.35 -5.88 3.61
C LEU A 70 1.08 -6.41 3.72
N LEU A 71 1.30 -7.67 3.33
CA LEU A 71 2.66 -8.24 3.24
C LEU A 71 3.49 -7.48 2.22
N LEU A 72 2.95 -7.24 1.03
CA LEU A 72 3.62 -6.50 -0.04
C LEU A 72 3.97 -5.07 0.38
N SER A 73 3.03 -4.37 1.02
CA SER A 73 3.24 -3.03 1.59
C SER A 73 4.36 -3.02 2.62
N THR A 74 4.34 -3.99 3.55
CA THR A 74 5.37 -4.11 4.60
C THR A 74 6.75 -4.37 4.00
N VAL A 75 6.86 -5.27 3.02
CA VAL A 75 8.12 -5.51 2.29
C VAL A 75 8.60 -4.27 1.56
N GLY A 76 7.70 -3.55 0.88
CA GLY A 76 8.02 -2.29 0.20
C GLY A 76 8.60 -1.24 1.16
N TRP A 77 8.02 -1.13 2.36
CA TRP A 77 8.52 -0.25 3.41
C TRP A 77 9.89 -0.67 3.94
N LEU A 78 10.12 -1.96 4.19
CA LEU A 78 11.43 -2.45 4.65
C LEU A 78 12.53 -2.16 3.62
N LEU A 79 12.23 -2.32 2.33
CA LEU A 79 13.14 -1.96 1.25
C LEU A 79 13.43 -0.46 1.23
N LEU A 80 12.40 0.37 1.37
CA LEU A 80 12.55 1.83 1.44
C LEU A 80 13.41 2.26 2.62
N ILE A 81 13.16 1.70 3.81
CA ILE A 81 13.94 1.98 5.02
C ILE A 81 15.40 1.59 4.80
N ASN A 82 15.67 0.43 4.19
CA ASN A 82 17.02 0.00 3.88
C ASN A 82 17.74 1.01 2.97
N VAL A 83 17.07 1.50 1.92
CA VAL A 83 17.62 2.51 1.00
C VAL A 83 17.88 3.84 1.72
N LEU A 84 16.94 4.29 2.56
CA LEU A 84 17.06 5.57 3.29
C LEU A 84 18.11 5.54 4.40
N GLN A 85 18.24 4.44 5.13
CA GLN A 85 19.23 4.26 6.21
C GLN A 85 20.63 3.91 5.69
N TRP A 86 20.76 3.54 4.41
CA TRP A 86 22.02 3.12 3.81
C TRP A 86 23.21 4.09 4.05
N PRO A 87 23.05 5.42 3.97
CA PRO A 87 24.13 6.37 4.24
C PRO A 87 24.60 6.32 5.70
N GLU A 88 23.68 6.24 6.66
CA GLU A 88 23.97 6.18 8.09
C GLU A 88 24.63 4.85 8.49
N ILE A 89 24.18 3.74 7.89
CA ILE A 89 24.79 2.42 8.07
C ILE A 89 26.23 2.42 7.56
N LYS A 90 26.48 3.01 6.38
CA LYS A 90 27.84 3.15 5.84
C LYS A 90 28.71 4.09 6.67
N GLY A 91 28.12 5.13 7.24
CA GLY A 91 28.81 6.08 8.13
C GLY A 91 29.04 5.56 9.55
N GLY A 92 28.51 4.39 9.92
CA GLY A 92 28.61 3.83 11.26
C GLY A 92 27.78 4.60 12.31
N THR A 93 26.92 5.51 11.89
CA THR A 93 26.11 6.39 12.77
C THR A 93 24.71 5.84 13.03
N GLY A 94 24.30 4.78 12.33
CA GLY A 94 22.98 4.16 12.45
C GLY A 94 22.95 2.68 12.06
N THR A 95 21.84 2.02 12.34
CA THR A 95 21.60 0.61 11.99
C THR A 95 20.27 0.46 11.26
N PHE A 96 20.10 -0.58 10.45
CA PHE A 96 18.80 -0.85 9.83
C PHE A 96 17.64 -0.84 10.85
N MET A 97 17.84 -1.36 12.06
CA MET A 97 16.81 -1.37 13.10
C MET A 97 16.47 0.01 13.65
N SER A 98 17.42 0.97 13.70
CA SER A 98 17.06 2.34 14.10
C SER A 98 16.08 2.96 13.11
N GLY A 99 16.28 2.78 11.80
CA GLY A 99 15.31 3.27 10.82
C GLY A 99 13.98 2.53 10.84
N VAL A 100 13.96 1.23 11.15
CA VAL A 100 12.70 0.49 11.34
C VAL A 100 11.91 1.07 12.50
N ILE A 101 12.55 1.33 13.63
CA ILE A 101 11.89 1.88 14.83
C ILE A 101 11.39 3.29 14.55
N GLU A 102 12.22 4.14 13.95
CA GLU A 102 11.86 5.53 13.64
C GLU A 102 10.69 5.63 12.66
N ARG A 103 10.61 4.71 11.70
CA ARG A 103 9.57 4.70 10.66
C ARG A 103 8.39 3.78 10.95
N ALA A 104 8.41 3.04 12.06
CA ALA A 104 7.35 2.10 12.43
C ALA A 104 5.95 2.74 12.46
N PRO A 105 5.75 3.96 13.00
CA PRO A 105 4.45 4.62 12.98
C PRO A 105 3.91 4.85 11.55
N GLN A 106 4.78 5.25 10.61
CA GLN A 106 4.42 5.49 9.22
C GLN A 106 4.05 4.18 8.52
N VAL A 107 4.79 3.10 8.78
CA VAL A 107 4.49 1.76 8.24
C VAL A 107 3.13 1.27 8.73
N LEU A 108 2.88 1.38 10.04
CA LEU A 108 1.60 0.99 10.65
C LEU A 108 0.44 1.81 10.12
N TRP A 109 0.62 3.14 10.01
CA TRP A 109 -0.39 4.04 9.46
C TRP A 109 -0.71 3.71 7.99
N CYS A 110 0.33 3.51 7.16
CA CYS A 110 0.19 3.12 5.76
C CYS A 110 -0.60 1.81 5.62
N ASN A 111 -0.24 0.80 6.42
CA ASN A 111 -0.91 -0.49 6.42
C ASN A 111 -2.37 -0.37 6.88
N ALA A 112 -2.66 0.46 7.89
CA ALA A 112 -4.03 0.73 8.34
C ALA A 112 -4.86 1.39 7.23
N CYS A 113 -4.32 2.40 6.56
CA CYS A 113 -5.00 3.09 5.45
C CYS A 113 -5.23 2.17 4.25
N LEU A 114 -4.24 1.35 3.90
CA LEU A 114 -4.37 0.35 2.85
C LEU A 114 -5.46 -0.69 3.19
N ALA A 115 -5.46 -1.19 4.43
CA ALA A 115 -6.48 -2.13 4.91
C ALA A 115 -7.88 -1.52 4.88
N LEU A 116 -8.03 -0.28 5.34
CA LEU A 116 -9.29 0.46 5.29
C LEU A 116 -9.77 0.64 3.87
N GLY A 117 -8.90 1.11 2.96
CA GLY A 117 -9.19 1.24 1.54
C GLY A 117 -9.70 -0.06 0.93
N ILE A 118 -8.93 -1.15 1.07
CA ILE A 118 -9.30 -2.48 0.56
C ILE A 118 -10.64 -2.94 1.13
N SER A 119 -10.86 -2.76 2.43
CA SER A 119 -12.10 -3.18 3.09
C SER A 119 -13.32 -2.38 2.59
N MET A 120 -13.18 -1.06 2.39
CA MET A 120 -14.22 -0.19 1.86
C MET A 120 -14.54 -0.53 0.40
N GLY A 121 -13.51 -0.70 -0.43
CA GLY A 121 -13.65 -1.12 -1.83
C GLY A 121 -14.36 -2.46 -1.94
N TYR A 122 -13.97 -3.45 -1.12
CA TYR A 122 -14.64 -4.74 -1.09
C TYR A 122 -16.10 -4.65 -0.62
N ARG A 123 -16.39 -3.85 0.41
CA ARG A 123 -17.77 -3.62 0.88
C ARG A 123 -18.63 -2.99 -0.22
N LEU A 124 -18.10 -2.01 -0.95
CA LEU A 124 -18.80 -1.39 -2.07
C LEU A 124 -19.03 -2.37 -3.22
N ALA A 125 -18.01 -3.14 -3.61
CA ALA A 125 -18.15 -4.18 -4.65
C ALA A 125 -19.22 -5.21 -4.29
N ARG A 126 -19.37 -5.57 -3.01
CA ARG A 126 -20.47 -6.42 -2.55
C ARG A 126 -21.83 -5.74 -2.67
N ARG A 127 -21.96 -4.49 -2.21
CA ARG A 127 -23.21 -3.74 -2.32
C ARG A 127 -23.66 -3.59 -3.77
N TRP A 128 -22.75 -3.26 -4.68
CA TRP A 128 -23.07 -3.13 -6.10
C TRP A 128 -23.45 -4.45 -6.77
N LYS A 129 -22.83 -5.57 -6.40
CA LYS A 129 -23.24 -6.89 -6.90
C LYS A 129 -24.63 -7.31 -6.42
N TRP A 130 -25.09 -6.79 -5.28
CA TRP A 130 -26.44 -7.03 -4.75
C TRP A 130 -27.45 -6.01 -5.27
N ALA A 131 -27.00 -4.84 -5.72
CA ALA A 131 -27.84 -3.79 -6.32
C ALA A 131 -28.04 -3.96 -7.84
N ALA A 132 -27.26 -4.81 -8.51
CA ALA A 132 -27.57 -5.23 -9.87
C ALA A 132 -28.76 -6.21 -9.80
N PRO A 133 -29.97 -5.82 -10.26
CA PRO A 133 -31.07 -6.77 -10.32
C PRO A 133 -30.65 -7.93 -11.20
N ALA A 134 -30.99 -9.15 -10.78
CA ALA A 134 -30.92 -10.32 -11.64
C ALA A 134 -31.69 -9.97 -12.93
N ARG A 135 -30.96 -9.68 -14.01
CA ARG A 135 -31.55 -9.67 -15.35
C ARG A 135 -31.84 -11.12 -15.67
N ASN A 136 -33.09 -11.51 -15.39
CA ASN A 136 -33.75 -12.68 -15.97
C ASN A 136 -33.74 -12.56 -17.50
#